data_AF-A0AAV3J3P9-F1
#
_entry.id   AF-A0AAV3J3P9-F1
#
_cell.length_a   1.000
_cell.length_b   1.000
_cell.length_c   1.000
_cell.angle_alpha   90.00
_cell.angle_beta   90.00
_cell.angle_gamma   90.00
#
_symmetry.space_group_name_H-M   'P 1'
#
loop_
_entity.id
_entity.type
_entity.pdbx_description
1 polymer ?
#
loop_
_entity_poly.entity_id
_entity_poly.type
_entity_poly.pdbx_seq_one_letter_code
_entity_poly.pdbx_strand_id
1 'polypeptide(L)'
;MKTKKQKELIDSFLRTLDAEDKSVYRDIIVYLSELGYNPKKERSHISFKHSRHNKQIAKIGIRNKKELSHFFALRFSACNDYSQKFAEVVRTNIEKYPSKTPGCIDNTCEYCAGEPDTHIYSYTYPDGEKKSHCGASALEIPNICADDSNEIKQLIKEEHEYLLKYEAKR
;
A
#
# COMPACT_ATOMS: atom_id res chain seq x y z
N MET A 1 -2.53 13.49 -11.64
CA MET A 1 -2.20 12.63 -12.80
C MET A 1 -1.54 13.44 -13.90
N LYS A 2 -0.51 12.91 -14.58
CA LYS A 2 0.34 13.65 -15.51
C LYS A 2 -0.07 13.52 -16.98
N THR A 3 -0.72 12.43 -17.37
CA THR A 3 -1.06 12.17 -18.79
C THR A 3 -2.54 11.84 -19.01
N LYS A 4 -3.02 12.05 -20.24
CA LYS A 4 -4.40 11.66 -20.65
C LYS A 4 -4.64 10.16 -20.46
N LYS A 5 -3.67 9.32 -20.86
CA LYS A 5 -3.74 7.86 -20.70
C LYS A 5 -3.88 7.43 -19.24
N GLN A 6 -3.22 8.12 -18.30
CA GLN A 6 -3.38 7.85 -16.87
C GLN A 6 -4.79 8.21 -16.37
N LYS A 7 -5.34 9.33 -16.82
CA LYS A 7 -6.73 9.73 -16.49
C LYS A 7 -7.73 8.71 -17.01
N GLU A 8 -7.63 8.35 -18.29
CA GLU A 8 -8.50 7.33 -18.92
C GLU A 8 -8.42 5.97 -18.20
N LEU A 9 -7.22 5.56 -17.76
CA LEU A 9 -7.03 4.33 -17.00
C LEU A 9 -7.76 4.36 -15.66
N ILE A 10 -7.64 5.46 -14.90
CA ILE A 10 -8.32 5.63 -13.62
C ILE A 10 -9.83 5.76 -13.82
N ASP A 11 -10.27 6.55 -14.79
CA ASP A 11 -11.70 6.74 -15.07
C ASP A 11 -12.38 5.41 -15.46
N SER A 12 -11.69 4.57 -16.23
CA SER A 12 -12.16 3.22 -16.57
C SER A 12 -12.34 2.35 -15.33
N PHE A 13 -11.39 2.37 -14.40
CA PHE A 13 -11.52 1.66 -13.12
C PHE A 13 -12.68 2.20 -12.28
N LEU A 14 -12.76 3.53 -12.09
CA LEU A 14 -13.79 4.15 -11.26
C LEU A 14 -15.20 3.87 -11.79
N ARG A 15 -15.40 3.77 -13.11
CA ARG A 15 -16.71 3.41 -13.70
C ARG A 15 -17.24 2.04 -13.28
N THR A 16 -16.39 1.16 -12.77
CA THR A 16 -16.78 -0.17 -12.30
C THR A 16 -17.22 -0.19 -10.83
N LEU A 17 -17.00 0.90 -10.10
CA LEU A 17 -17.40 1.06 -8.70
C LEU A 17 -18.80 1.66 -8.62
N ASP A 18 -19.51 1.37 -7.53
CA ASP A 18 -20.72 2.09 -7.14
C ASP A 18 -20.42 3.57 -6.80
N ALA A 19 -21.40 4.30 -6.28
CA ALA A 19 -21.23 5.71 -5.97
C ALA A 19 -20.35 5.95 -4.72
N GLU A 20 -20.49 5.10 -3.71
CA GLU A 20 -19.83 5.23 -2.42
C GLU A 20 -18.34 4.90 -2.55
N ASP A 21 -18.04 3.71 -3.07
CA ASP A 21 -16.66 3.28 -3.32
C ASP A 21 -15.96 4.24 -4.28
N LYS A 22 -16.65 4.68 -5.35
CA LYS A 22 -16.07 5.64 -6.31
C LYS A 22 -15.58 6.91 -5.62
N SER A 23 -16.30 7.39 -4.61
CA SER A 23 -15.92 8.59 -3.86
C SER A 23 -14.62 8.35 -3.09
N VAL A 24 -14.57 7.26 -2.30
CA VAL A 24 -13.40 6.88 -1.48
C VAL A 24 -12.16 6.63 -2.33
N TYR A 25 -12.28 5.81 -3.38
CA TYR A 25 -11.15 5.52 -4.27
C TYR A 25 -10.67 6.78 -5.00
N ARG A 26 -11.59 7.63 -5.47
CA ARG A 26 -11.21 8.89 -6.15
C ARG A 26 -10.41 9.78 -5.21
N ASP A 27 -10.86 9.94 -3.97
CA ASP A 27 -10.19 10.78 -2.96
C ASP A 27 -8.75 10.32 -2.69
N ILE A 28 -8.55 9.02 -2.48
CA ILE A 28 -7.22 8.43 -2.30
C ILE A 28 -6.34 8.58 -3.55
N ILE A 29 -6.90 8.37 -4.75
CA ILE A 29 -6.15 8.46 -6.02
C ILE A 29 -5.71 9.90 -6.33
N VAL A 30 -6.54 10.88 -5.99
CA VAL A 30 -6.20 12.30 -6.10
C VAL A 30 -5.03 12.60 -5.17
N TYR A 31 -5.10 12.17 -3.92
CA TYR A 31 -4.01 12.39 -2.95
C TYR A 31 -2.69 11.73 -3.38
N LEU A 32 -2.72 10.48 -3.84
CA LEU A 32 -1.56 9.80 -4.42
C LEU A 32 -0.98 10.57 -5.61
N SER A 33 -1.83 11.15 -6.45
CA SER A 33 -1.42 11.95 -7.59
C SER A 33 -0.73 13.26 -7.20
N GLU A 34 -1.19 13.91 -6.13
CA GLU A 34 -0.61 15.15 -5.57
C GLU A 34 0.80 14.89 -5.03
N LEU A 35 1.01 13.74 -4.39
CA LEU A 35 2.33 13.28 -3.93
C LEU A 35 3.22 12.72 -5.07
N GLY A 36 2.78 12.83 -6.33
CA GLY A 36 3.58 12.48 -7.50
C GLY A 36 3.57 11.00 -7.90
N TYR A 37 2.72 10.16 -7.29
CA TYR A 37 2.55 8.77 -7.69
C TYR A 37 1.75 8.65 -8.98
N ASN A 38 2.24 7.81 -9.87
CA ASN A 38 1.72 7.66 -11.23
C ASN A 38 1.04 6.30 -11.37
N PRO A 39 -0.23 6.24 -11.80
CA PRO A 39 -0.89 4.98 -12.05
C PRO A 39 -0.28 4.29 -13.28
N LYS A 40 -0.05 3.00 -13.18
CA LYS A 40 0.42 2.14 -14.27
C LYS A 40 -0.40 0.85 -14.27
N LYS A 41 -0.96 0.50 -15.44
CA LYS A 41 -1.65 -0.78 -15.62
C LYS A 41 -0.62 -1.93 -15.54
N GLU A 42 -0.89 -2.90 -14.68
CA GLU A 42 -0.10 -4.12 -14.52
C GLU A 42 -1.02 -5.34 -14.54
N ARG A 43 -1.05 -6.09 -15.65
CA ARG A 43 -1.89 -7.30 -15.83
C ARG A 43 -3.31 -7.12 -15.23
N SER A 44 -3.54 -7.63 -14.02
CA SER A 44 -4.82 -7.62 -13.30
C SER A 44 -5.10 -6.36 -12.45
N HIS A 45 -4.18 -5.43 -12.28
CA HIS A 45 -4.31 -4.29 -11.36
C HIS A 45 -3.67 -3.01 -11.89
N ILE A 46 -3.80 -1.92 -11.15
CA ILE A 46 -3.16 -0.63 -11.38
C ILE A 46 -2.25 -0.39 -10.18
N SER A 47 -0.96 -0.20 -10.45
CA SER A 47 0.05 0.12 -9.44
C SER A 47 0.32 1.63 -9.42
N PHE A 48 0.60 2.18 -8.25
CA PHE A 48 0.96 3.60 -8.07
C PHE A 48 2.43 3.71 -7.70
N LYS A 49 3.25 4.19 -8.65
CA LYS A 49 4.71 4.30 -8.51
C LYS A 49 5.17 5.75 -8.60
N HIS A 50 6.13 6.11 -7.75
CA HIS A 50 6.70 7.45 -7.75
C HIS A 50 7.90 7.54 -8.70
N SER A 51 8.05 8.67 -9.40
CA SER A 51 9.12 8.82 -10.40
C SER A 51 10.53 8.95 -9.82
N ARG A 52 10.68 9.40 -8.56
CA ARG A 52 12.02 9.63 -7.95
C ARG A 52 12.69 8.36 -7.42
N HIS A 53 11.91 7.41 -6.94
CA HIS A 53 12.42 6.18 -6.32
C HIS A 53 11.89 4.90 -6.97
N ASN A 54 10.93 5.00 -7.91
CA ASN A 54 10.31 3.88 -8.62
C ASN A 54 9.62 2.82 -7.72
N LYS A 55 9.62 3.01 -6.40
CA LYS A 55 8.86 2.17 -5.45
C LYS A 55 7.37 2.41 -5.59
N GLN A 56 6.62 1.34 -5.38
CA GLN A 56 5.17 1.35 -5.40
C GLN A 56 4.63 1.54 -3.99
N ILE A 57 3.68 2.46 -3.82
CA ILE A 57 3.01 2.67 -2.52
C ILE A 57 1.63 2.02 -2.46
N ALA A 58 0.90 1.96 -3.56
CA ALA A 58 -0.47 1.41 -3.57
C ALA A 58 -0.76 0.58 -4.81
N LYS A 59 -1.78 -0.28 -4.71
CA LYS A 59 -2.39 -1.03 -5.81
C LYS A 59 -3.91 -0.97 -5.69
N ILE A 60 -4.57 -0.85 -6.83
CA ILE A 60 -6.02 -1.05 -6.94
C ILE A 60 -6.31 -2.04 -8.06
N GLY A 61 -7.38 -2.81 -7.96
CA GLY A 61 -7.76 -3.69 -9.04
C GLY A 61 -9.08 -4.38 -8.83
N ILE A 62 -9.37 -5.29 -9.75
CA ILE A 62 -10.59 -6.09 -9.77
C ILE A 62 -10.16 -7.55 -9.75
N ARG A 63 -10.68 -8.30 -8.78
CA ARG A 63 -10.57 -9.75 -8.72
C ARG A 63 -11.74 -10.35 -9.46
N ASN A 64 -11.43 -11.17 -10.45
CA ASN A 64 -12.40 -11.98 -11.15
C ASN A 64 -12.37 -13.39 -10.55
N LYS A 65 -13.11 -13.58 -9.45
CA LYS A 65 -13.40 -14.91 -8.86
C LYS A 65 -14.85 -15.27 -9.19
N LYS A 66 -15.55 -15.98 -8.30
CA LYS A 66 -16.99 -16.28 -8.44
C LYS A 66 -17.83 -15.00 -8.53
N GLU A 67 -17.37 -13.93 -7.88
CA GLU A 67 -17.95 -12.59 -7.95
C GLU A 67 -16.86 -11.54 -8.19
N LEU A 68 -17.23 -10.49 -8.92
CA LEU A 68 -16.37 -9.36 -9.20
C LEU A 68 -16.18 -8.56 -7.92
N SER A 69 -14.95 -8.47 -7.43
CA SER A 69 -14.63 -7.74 -6.20
C SER A 69 -13.45 -6.79 -6.41
N HIS A 70 -13.61 -5.55 -5.97
CA HIS A 70 -12.56 -4.55 -6.01
C HIS A 70 -11.64 -4.73 -4.81
N PHE A 71 -10.38 -4.31 -4.97
CA PHE A 71 -9.44 -4.30 -3.86
C PHE A 71 -8.57 -3.05 -3.89
N PHE A 72 -8.19 -2.63 -2.70
CA PHE A 72 -7.18 -1.63 -2.43
C PHE A 72 -6.08 -2.25 -1.58
N ALA A 73 -4.82 -2.02 -1.95
CA ALA A 73 -3.68 -2.42 -1.16
C ALA A 73 -2.71 -1.26 -0.99
N LEU A 74 -2.17 -1.11 0.22
CA LEU A 74 -1.27 -0.02 0.61
C LEU A 74 0.00 -0.59 1.22
N ARG A 75 1.14 0.01 0.88
CA ARG A 75 2.40 -0.16 1.59
C ARG A 75 2.47 0.92 2.67
N PHE A 76 2.61 0.50 3.92
CA PHE A 76 2.69 1.37 5.10
C PHE A 76 3.66 0.80 6.14
N SER A 77 4.69 0.08 5.67
CA SER A 77 5.68 -0.61 6.49
C SER A 77 6.58 0.31 7.32
N ALA A 78 6.63 1.59 7.00
CA ALA A 78 7.37 2.60 7.78
C ALA A 78 6.48 3.33 8.80
N CYS A 79 5.19 3.01 8.87
CA CYS A 79 4.23 3.61 9.80
C CYS A 79 4.18 2.75 11.08
N ASN A 80 4.14 3.38 12.25
CA ASN A 80 4.10 2.68 13.55
C ASN A 80 2.88 3.03 14.40
N ASP A 81 2.16 4.11 14.07
CA ASP A 81 0.97 4.56 14.79
C ASP A 81 -0.23 4.48 13.87
N TYR A 82 -0.89 3.32 13.89
CA TYR A 82 -2.08 3.05 13.09
C TYR A 82 -3.13 2.30 13.92
N SER A 83 -4.38 2.44 13.51
CA SER A 83 -5.53 1.88 14.19
C SER A 83 -5.53 0.35 14.18
N GLN A 84 -6.36 -0.23 15.05
CA GLN A 84 -6.52 -1.68 15.14
C GLN A 84 -6.87 -2.30 13.77
N LYS A 85 -7.61 -1.59 12.91
CA LYS A 85 -7.95 -2.08 11.56
C LYS A 85 -6.70 -2.41 10.75
N PHE A 86 -5.70 -1.52 10.74
CA PHE A 86 -4.44 -1.74 10.02
C PHE A 86 -3.52 -2.72 10.75
N ALA A 87 -3.56 -2.76 12.08
CA ALA A 87 -2.86 -3.79 12.86
C ALA A 87 -3.37 -5.20 12.51
N GLU A 88 -4.68 -5.38 12.36
CA GLU A 88 -5.28 -6.64 11.92
C GLU A 88 -4.91 -7.02 10.49
N VAL A 89 -4.76 -6.04 9.59
CA VAL A 89 -4.25 -6.26 8.22
C VAL A 89 -2.82 -6.83 8.28
N VAL A 90 -1.96 -6.25 9.12
CA VAL A 90 -0.59 -6.72 9.32
C VAL A 90 -0.58 -8.13 9.91
N ARG A 91 -1.31 -8.36 11.01
CA ARG A 91 -1.42 -9.67 11.68
C ARG A 91 -1.89 -10.75 10.70
N THR A 92 -2.99 -10.49 9.99
CA THR A 92 -3.56 -11.43 9.01
C THR A 92 -2.57 -11.74 7.90
N ASN A 93 -1.80 -10.74 7.44
CA ASN A 93 -0.80 -10.97 6.40
C ASN A 93 0.37 -11.82 6.90
N ILE A 94 0.85 -11.59 8.13
CA ILE A 94 1.89 -12.41 8.78
C ILE A 94 1.42 -13.88 8.88
N GLU A 95 0.20 -14.11 9.36
CA GLU A 95 -0.36 -15.46 9.53
C GLU A 95 -0.58 -16.18 8.20
N LYS A 96 -1.00 -15.44 7.17
CA LYS A 96 -1.23 -16.00 5.84
C LYS A 96 0.07 -16.36 5.11
N TYR A 97 1.15 -15.63 5.37
CA TYR A 97 2.43 -15.79 4.68
C TYR A 97 3.61 -15.87 5.67
N PRO A 98 3.67 -16.89 6.55
CA PRO A 98 4.66 -16.96 7.62
C PRO A 98 6.11 -17.11 7.11
N SER A 99 6.30 -17.58 5.87
CA SER A 99 7.63 -17.72 5.25
C SER A 99 8.19 -16.43 4.66
N LYS A 100 7.45 -15.31 4.69
CA LYS A 100 7.86 -14.01 4.14
C LYS A 100 8.55 -13.14 5.18
N THR A 101 9.53 -13.73 5.86
CA THR A 101 10.37 -13.03 6.84
C THR A 101 11.18 -11.91 6.18
N PRO A 102 11.50 -10.84 6.93
CA PRO A 102 12.26 -9.70 6.40
C PRO A 102 13.76 -10.05 6.26
N GLY A 103 14.17 -10.50 5.08
CA GLY A 103 15.58 -10.82 4.82
C GLY A 103 16.57 -9.65 4.97
N CYS A 104 16.09 -8.41 5.02
CA CYS A 104 16.93 -7.25 5.32
C CYS A 104 17.46 -7.25 6.78
N ILE A 105 16.77 -7.91 7.72
CA ILE A 105 17.27 -8.08 9.10
C ILE A 105 18.48 -9.02 9.11
N ASP A 106 18.42 -10.08 8.31
CA ASP A 106 19.47 -11.11 8.23
C ASP A 106 20.54 -10.80 7.17
N ASN A 107 20.55 -9.59 6.59
CA ASN A 107 21.44 -9.19 5.48
C ASN A 107 21.40 -10.12 4.25
N THR A 108 20.25 -10.75 3.99
CA THR A 108 20.02 -11.62 2.82
C THR A 108 19.24 -10.92 1.70
N CYS A 109 18.86 -9.65 1.90
CA CYS A 109 18.11 -8.86 0.94
C CYS A 109 18.49 -7.36 0.99
N GLU A 110 18.90 -6.81 -0.14
CA GLU A 110 19.29 -5.39 -0.29
C GLU A 110 18.28 -4.58 -1.13
N TYR A 111 17.03 -5.06 -1.22
CA TYR A 111 16.01 -4.45 -2.09
C TYR A 111 15.51 -3.09 -1.60
N CYS A 112 15.48 -2.88 -0.28
CA CYS A 112 14.99 -1.66 0.37
C CYS A 112 16.17 -0.90 0.99
N ALA A 113 16.10 0.43 0.93
CA ALA A 113 17.05 1.30 1.63
C ALA A 113 16.53 1.72 3.02
N GLY A 114 17.45 2.19 3.86
CA GLY A 114 17.20 2.54 5.25
C GLY A 114 17.37 1.36 6.21
N GLU A 115 17.23 1.61 7.50
CA GLU A 115 17.47 0.60 8.54
C GLU A 115 16.39 -0.50 8.48
N PRO A 116 16.74 -1.79 8.57
CA PRO A 116 15.79 -2.90 8.45
C PRO A 116 14.53 -2.74 9.31
N ASP A 117 14.68 -2.40 10.59
CA ASP A 117 13.57 -2.30 11.54
C ASP A 117 12.63 -1.11 11.30
N THR A 118 12.98 -0.18 10.41
CA THR A 118 12.16 1.02 10.13
C THR A 118 11.23 0.86 8.93
N HIS A 119 11.23 -0.30 8.25
CA HIS A 119 10.43 -0.51 7.04
C HIS A 119 9.94 -1.97 6.90
N ILE A 120 9.59 -2.59 8.01
CA ILE A 120 9.02 -3.94 8.10
C ILE A 120 7.65 -3.88 8.75
N TYR A 121 6.80 -4.85 8.42
CA TYR A 121 5.58 -5.05 9.20
C TYR A 121 5.92 -5.88 10.43
N SER A 122 5.44 -5.46 11.60
CA SER A 122 5.55 -6.25 12.81
C SER A 122 4.24 -6.24 13.59
N TYR A 123 3.99 -7.33 14.32
CA TYR A 123 2.84 -7.46 15.20
C TYR A 123 3.26 -8.14 16.49
N THR A 124 2.77 -7.63 17.63
CA THR A 124 2.99 -8.21 18.95
C THR A 124 1.70 -8.88 19.41
N TYR A 125 1.75 -10.19 19.61
CA TYR A 125 0.62 -11.00 20.04
C TYR A 125 0.34 -10.82 21.54
N PRO A 126 -0.86 -11.18 22.03
CA PRO A 126 -1.22 -11.04 23.44
C PRO A 126 -0.30 -11.81 24.42
N ASP A 127 0.38 -12.85 23.94
CA ASP A 127 1.36 -13.63 24.69
C ASP A 127 2.77 -12.99 24.72
N GLY A 128 2.94 -11.84 24.05
CA GLY A 128 4.21 -11.14 23.91
C GLY A 128 5.07 -11.60 22.73
N GLU A 129 4.65 -12.61 21.96
CA GLU A 129 5.37 -13.02 20.76
C GLU A 129 5.36 -11.88 19.73
N LYS A 130 6.53 -11.50 19.21
CA LYS A 130 6.66 -10.53 18.12
C LYS A 130 7.00 -11.26 16.83
N LYS A 131 6.16 -11.10 15.81
CA LYS A 131 6.44 -11.58 14.45
C LYS A 131 6.67 -10.41 13.50
N SER A 132 7.58 -10.60 12.56
CA SER A 132 7.95 -9.61 11.54
C SER A 132 7.80 -10.18 10.13
N HIS A 133 7.45 -9.32 9.18
CA HIS A 133 7.26 -9.68 7.78
C HIS A 133 7.84 -8.58 6.87
N CYS A 134 8.33 -8.97 5.70
CA CYS A 134 8.88 -8.04 4.71
C CYS A 134 7.91 -6.87 4.41
N GLY A 135 8.38 -5.64 4.55
CA GLY A 135 7.60 -4.42 4.31
C GLY A 135 7.56 -3.92 2.86
N ALA A 136 8.31 -4.55 1.95
CA ALA A 136 8.37 -4.11 0.55
C ALA A 136 7.02 -4.24 -0.19
N SER A 137 6.11 -5.08 0.31
CA SER A 137 4.82 -5.37 -0.30
C SER A 137 3.70 -4.48 0.24
N ALA A 138 2.80 -4.06 -0.66
CA ALA A 138 1.53 -3.47 -0.26
C ALA A 138 0.58 -4.56 0.26
N LEU A 139 -0.08 -4.30 1.38
CA LEU A 139 -1.05 -5.19 2.02
C LEU A 139 -2.46 -4.78 1.62
N GLU A 140 -3.32 -5.77 1.34
CA GLU A 140 -4.72 -5.52 1.00
C GLU A 140 -5.50 -5.08 2.24
N ILE A 141 -6.21 -3.96 2.12
CA ILE A 141 -7.06 -3.43 3.18
C ILE A 141 -8.50 -3.79 2.82
N PRO A 142 -9.15 -4.65 3.61
CA PRO A 142 -10.52 -5.06 3.33
C PRO A 142 -11.50 -3.91 3.59
N ASN A 143 -12.50 -3.79 2.72
CA ASN A 143 -13.67 -2.91 2.90
C ASN A 143 -13.28 -1.48 3.33
N ILE A 144 -12.54 -0.79 2.45
CA ILE A 144 -12.25 0.64 2.68
C ILE A 144 -13.53 1.46 2.53
N CYS A 145 -13.77 2.39 3.45
CA CYS A 145 -14.90 3.30 3.42
C CYS A 145 -14.45 4.74 3.67
N ALA A 146 -15.41 5.67 3.74
CA ALA A 146 -15.13 7.09 3.93
C ALA A 146 -14.38 7.38 5.25
N ASP A 147 -14.70 6.64 6.32
CA ASP A 147 -14.10 6.82 7.64
C ASP A 147 -12.60 6.46 7.65
N ASP A 148 -12.17 5.56 6.76
CA ASP A 148 -10.75 5.17 6.64
C ASP A 148 -9.91 6.21 5.87
N SER A 149 -10.54 7.11 5.10
CA SER A 149 -9.81 7.93 4.12
C SER A 149 -8.72 8.78 4.77
N ASN A 150 -9.01 9.38 5.92
CA ASN A 150 -8.05 10.22 6.63
C ASN A 150 -6.83 9.42 7.11
N GLU A 151 -7.05 8.25 7.70
CA GLU A 151 -5.96 7.38 8.14
C GLU A 151 -5.14 6.85 6.96
N ILE A 152 -5.79 6.41 5.88
CA ILE A 152 -5.11 5.98 4.64
C ILE A 152 -4.21 7.08 4.11
N LYS A 153 -4.68 8.34 4.08
CA LYS A 153 -3.86 9.48 3.63
C LYS A 153 -2.70 9.77 4.56
N GLN A 154 -2.88 9.62 5.87
CA GLN A 154 -1.80 9.75 6.85
C GLN A 154 -0.73 8.67 6.61
N LEU A 155 -1.12 7.40 6.47
CA LEU A 155 -0.19 6.30 6.18
C LEU A 155 0.54 6.49 4.85
N ILE A 156 -0.16 6.95 3.81
CA ILE A 156 0.46 7.31 2.53
C ILE A 156 1.52 8.40 2.73
N LYS A 157 1.22 9.42 3.54
CA LYS A 157 2.14 10.53 3.78
C LYS A 157 3.41 10.07 4.50
N GLU A 158 3.26 9.32 5.58
CA GLU A 158 4.38 8.82 6.39
C GLU A 158 5.29 7.88 5.57
N GLU A 159 4.70 6.91 4.87
CA GLU A 159 5.47 6.03 3.98
C GLU A 159 6.12 6.82 2.83
N HIS A 160 5.44 7.82 2.27
CA HIS A 160 6.00 8.68 1.23
C HIS A 160 7.24 9.45 1.72
N GLU A 161 7.17 10.04 2.91
CA GLU A 161 8.29 10.76 3.53
C GLU A 161 9.48 9.83 3.77
N TYR A 162 9.24 8.62 4.26
CA TYR A 162 10.27 7.59 4.40
C TYR A 162 10.92 7.25 3.06
N LEU A 163 10.12 6.93 2.03
CA LEU A 163 10.61 6.58 0.71
C LEU A 163 11.38 7.74 0.05
N LEU A 164 10.96 8.99 0.24
CA LEU A 164 11.72 10.14 -0.25
C LEU A 164 13.07 10.28 0.45
N LYS A 165 13.13 10.04 1.76
CA LYS A 165 14.36 10.17 2.55
C LYS A 165 15.39 9.12 2.19
N TYR A 166 14.97 7.86 2.01
CA TYR A 166 15.90 6.73 1.89
C TYR A 166 16.02 6.16 0.48
N GLU A 167 14.97 6.25 -0.36
CA GLU A 167 14.92 5.54 -1.65
C GLU A 167 15.03 6.49 -2.86
N ALA A 168 14.78 7.79 -2.68
CA ALA A 168 14.97 8.74 -3.77
C ALA A 168 16.46 8.86 -4.09
N LYS A 169 16.82 8.66 -5.36
CA LYS A 169 18.18 8.95 -5.82
C LYS A 169 18.47 10.42 -5.55
N ARG A 170 19.61 10.70 -4.91
CA ARG A 170 20.17 12.05 -4.82
C ARG A 170 20.55 12.55 -6.21
#